data_AF-A0ABD3CHC8-F1
#
_entry.id   AF-A0ABD3CHC8-F1
#
_cell.length_a   1.000
_cell.length_b   1.000
_cell.length_c   1.000
_cell.angle_alpha   90.00
_cell.angle_beta   90.00
_cell.angle_gamma   90.00
#
_symmetry.space_group_name_H-M   'P 1'
#
loop_
_entity.id
_entity.type
_entity.pdbx_description
1 polymer ?
#
loop_
_entity_poly.entity_id
_entity_poly.type
_entity_poly.pdbx_seq_one_letter_code
_entity_poly.pdbx_strand_id
1 'polypeptide(L)'
;MTVSFHKFGNFFPGTGRIKDNGFGAGKYYALNVPLRDGLTDDNFRSLFFPIIEKVMQVYNPEAVVLQCGADSLGGVLEIGL
;
A
#
# COMPACT_ATOMS: atom_id res chain seq x y z
N MET A 1 -4.35 11.53 4.70
CA MET A 1 -4.69 10.13 4.40
C MET A 1 -3.38 9.37 4.23
N THR A 2 -3.33 8.08 4.59
CA THR A 2 -2.20 7.19 4.28
C THR A 2 -2.66 6.07 3.35
N VAL A 3 -1.78 5.68 2.42
CA VAL A 3 -1.98 4.52 1.54
C VAL A 3 -0.69 3.70 1.59
N SER A 4 -0.79 2.42 1.91
CA SER A 4 0.37 1.54 2.04
C SER A 4 0.16 0.23 1.28
N PHE A 5 1.13 -0.11 0.42
CA PHE A 5 1.24 -1.38 -0.27
C PHE A 5 2.42 -2.14 0.36
N HIS A 6 2.19 -3.31 0.92
CA HIS A 6 3.22 -4.01 1.68
C HIS A 6 2.96 -5.50 1.75
N LYS A 7 4.03 -6.30 1.91
CA LYS A 7 3.91 -7.71 2.25
C LYS A 7 3.23 -7.88 3.59
N PHE A 8 2.29 -8.81 3.69
CA PHE A 8 1.54 -9.05 4.92
C PHE A 8 1.33 -10.54 5.20
N GLY A 9 1.55 -10.92 6.46
CA GLY A 9 1.51 -12.30 6.95
C GLY A 9 2.91 -12.80 7.31
N ASN A 10 3.09 -13.25 8.56
CA ASN A 10 4.40 -13.65 9.14
C ASN A 10 5.58 -12.75 8.71
N PHE A 11 5.34 -11.44 8.66
CA PHE A 11 6.29 -10.45 8.18
C PHE A 11 6.24 -9.22 9.09
N PHE A 12 7.39 -8.58 9.30
CA PHE A 12 7.49 -7.36 10.10
C PHE A 12 6.77 -6.20 9.39
N PRO A 13 6.11 -5.27 10.09
CA PRO A 13 5.92 -5.18 11.55
C PRO A 13 4.66 -5.91 12.08
N GLY A 14 3.91 -6.60 11.22
CA GLY A 14 2.68 -7.30 11.60
C GLY A 14 1.40 -6.42 11.66
N THR A 15 1.50 -5.15 11.27
CA THR A 15 0.38 -4.20 11.15
C THR A 15 -0.01 -3.99 9.68
N GLY A 16 -1.12 -3.29 9.41
CA GLY A 16 -1.53 -2.99 8.03
C GLY A 16 -2.51 -4.01 7.45
N ARG A 17 -3.36 -4.62 8.30
CA ARG A 17 -4.40 -5.52 7.84
C ARG A 17 -5.37 -4.77 6.92
N ILE A 18 -6.05 -5.50 6.05
CA ILE A 18 -7.13 -4.94 5.21
C ILE A 18 -8.25 -4.26 6.02
N LYS A 19 -8.43 -4.64 7.29
CA LYS A 19 -9.43 -4.06 8.20
C LYS A 19 -8.90 -2.87 9.00
N ASP A 20 -7.60 -2.60 8.96
CA ASP A 20 -6.99 -1.48 9.67
C ASP A 20 -7.24 -0.21 8.85
N ASN A 21 -8.38 0.45 9.11
CA ASN A 21 -8.84 1.60 8.32
C ASN A 21 -8.92 2.90 9.11
N GLY A 22 -8.13 3.03 10.18
CA GLY A 22 -8.10 4.21 11.05
C GLY A 22 -9.17 4.19 12.15
N PHE A 23 -9.21 5.25 12.95
CA PHE A 23 -10.08 5.36 14.12
C PHE A 23 -10.62 6.79 14.29
N GLY A 24 -11.79 6.94 14.93
CA GLY A 24 -12.42 8.23 15.19
C GLY A 24 -12.61 9.04 13.90
N ALA A 25 -12.19 10.30 13.92
CA ALA A 25 -12.23 11.17 12.75
C ALA A 25 -11.31 10.69 11.60
N GLY A 26 -10.30 9.88 11.90
CA GLY A 26 -9.40 9.26 10.92
C GLY A 26 -9.92 7.95 10.33
N LYS A 27 -11.14 7.52 10.68
CA LYS A 27 -11.74 6.32 10.09
C LYS A 27 -11.95 6.53 8.58
N TYR A 28 -11.54 5.55 7.80
CA TYR A 28 -11.44 5.56 6.33
C TYR A 28 -10.34 6.46 5.73
N TYR A 29 -9.42 6.99 6.56
CA TYR A 29 -8.26 7.76 6.10
C TYR A 29 -6.93 7.00 6.17
N ALA A 30 -6.96 5.72 6.52
CA ALA A 30 -5.85 4.80 6.38
C ALA A 30 -6.26 3.67 5.44
N LEU A 31 -5.55 3.53 4.30
CA LEU A 31 -5.77 2.49 3.32
C LEU A 31 -4.56 1.55 3.30
N ASN A 32 -4.81 0.27 3.53
CA ASN A 32 -3.77 -0.76 3.55
C ASN A 32 -4.06 -1.82 2.48
N VAL A 33 -3.06 -2.11 1.66
CA VAL A 33 -3.09 -3.11 0.59
C VAL A 33 -2.11 -4.21 0.95
N PRO A 34 -2.55 -5.24 1.71
CA PRO A 34 -1.71 -6.37 2.09
C PRO A 34 -1.45 -7.28 0.88
N LEU A 35 -0.18 -7.54 0.60
CA LEU A 35 0.32 -8.31 -0.54
C LEU A 35 0.95 -9.63 -0.06
N ARG A 36 0.97 -10.62 -0.94
CA ARG A 36 1.69 -11.89 -0.76
C ARG A 36 2.94 -11.89 -1.62
N ASP A 37 3.82 -12.85 -1.37
CA ASP A 37 5.01 -13.09 -2.17
C ASP A 37 4.70 -13.41 -3.64
N GLY A 38 5.67 -13.12 -4.51
CA GLY A 38 5.59 -13.42 -5.95
C GLY A 38 4.73 -12.44 -6.72
N LEU A 39 4.68 -11.19 -6.28
CA LEU A 39 4.03 -10.13 -7.04
C LEU A 39 4.86 -9.86 -8.30
N THR A 40 4.21 -9.57 -9.42
CA THR A 40 4.92 -9.08 -10.61
C THR A 40 4.68 -7.59 -10.79
N ASP A 41 5.55 -6.92 -11.54
CA ASP A 41 5.32 -5.55 -12.03
C ASP A 41 3.91 -5.34 -12.60
N ASP A 42 3.40 -6.27 -13.42
CA ASP A 42 2.07 -6.18 -14.02
C ASP A 42 0.96 -6.29 -12.97
N ASN A 43 1.10 -7.21 -12.01
CA ASN A 43 0.16 -7.33 -10.90
C ASN A 43 0.15 -6.06 -10.05
N PHE A 44 1.33 -5.54 -9.70
CA PHE A 44 1.43 -4.30 -8.92
C PHE A 44 0.82 -3.12 -9.66
N ARG A 45 1.11 -2.94 -10.96
CA ARG A 45 0.51 -1.87 -11.78
C ARG A 45 -1.02 -1.96 -11.80
N SER A 46 -1.56 -3.16 -11.99
CA SER A 46 -3.02 -3.38 -12.03
C SER A 46 -3.72 -3.02 -10.71
N LEU A 47 -3.00 -3.04 -9.58
CA LEU A 47 -3.51 -2.62 -8.27
C LEU A 47 -3.25 -1.13 -8.01
N PHE A 48 -2.01 -0.69 -8.22
CA PHE A 48 -1.54 0.64 -7.86
C PHE A 48 -2.33 1.74 -8.58
N PHE A 49 -2.43 1.66 -9.91
CA PHE A 49 -3.05 2.74 -10.69
C PHE A 49 -4.53 2.97 -10.32
N PRO A 50 -5.41 1.94 -10.34
CA PRO A 50 -6.82 2.17 -10.00
C PRO A 50 -7.03 2.62 -8.56
N ILE A 51 -6.23 2.11 -7.61
CA ILE A 51 -6.33 2.48 -6.20
C ILE A 51 -5.93 3.94 -5.99
N ILE A 52 -4.77 4.34 -6.51
CA ILE A 52 -4.29 5.73 -6.36
C ILE A 52 -5.18 6.69 -7.13
N GLU A 53 -5.66 6.33 -8.32
CA GLU A 53 -6.64 7.14 -9.06
C GLU A 53 -7.89 7.40 -8.21
N LYS A 54 -8.43 6.36 -7.56
CA LYS A 54 -9.62 6.53 -6.70
C LYS A 54 -9.32 7.36 -5.45
N VAL A 55 -8.14 7.21 -4.86
CA VAL A 55 -7.69 8.03 -3.73
C VAL A 55 -7.60 9.50 -4.13
N MET A 56 -6.99 9.83 -5.27
CA MET A 56 -6.88 11.20 -5.75
C MET A 56 -8.27 11.82 -6.00
N GLN A 57 -9.20 11.06 -6.56
CA GLN A 57 -10.59 11.51 -6.81
C GLN A 57 -11.38 11.76 -5.51
N VAL A 58 -11.26 10.88 -4.51
CA VAL A 58 -12.10 10.93 -3.30
C VAL A 58 -11.48 11.81 -2.22
N TYR A 59 -10.17 11.69 -2.00
CA TYR A 59 -9.48 12.44 -0.96
C TYR A 59 -9.09 13.85 -1.41
N ASN A 60 -8.88 14.05 -2.72
CA ASN A 60 -8.51 15.33 -3.33
C ASN A 60 -7.39 16.07 -2.58
N PRO A 61 -6.18 15.46 -2.43
CA PRO A 61 -5.10 16.07 -1.68
C PRO A 61 -4.48 17.26 -2.42
N GLU A 62 -4.09 18.30 -1.66
CA GLU A 62 -3.36 19.46 -2.20
C GLU A 62 -1.84 19.21 -2.29
N ALA A 63 -1.34 18.21 -1.57
CA ALA A 63 0.06 17.82 -1.55
C ALA A 63 0.21 16.30 -1.41
N VAL A 64 1.27 15.76 -2.01
CA VAL A 64 1.58 14.32 -1.99
C VAL A 64 2.99 14.10 -1.47
N VAL A 65 3.14 13.12 -0.58
CA VAL A 65 4.43 12.57 -0.15
C VAL A 65 4.48 11.11 -0.59
N LEU A 66 5.52 10.74 -1.32
CA LEU A 66 5.75 9.38 -1.79
C LEU A 66 7.03 8.83 -1.18
N GLN A 67 6.91 7.76 -0.40
CA GLN A 67 8.06 7.01 0.08
C GLN A 67 8.38 5.91 -0.93
N CYS A 68 9.62 5.88 -1.43
CA CYS A 68 10.08 4.94 -2.46
C CYS A 68 11.05 3.91 -1.85
N GLY A 69 10.54 3.01 -1.01
CA GLY A 69 11.35 1.92 -0.43
C GLY A 69 11.91 0.99 -1.52
N ALA A 70 13.24 0.83 -1.55
CA ALA A 70 13.93 0.00 -2.54
C ALA A 70 13.98 -1.50 -2.18
N ASP A 71 13.56 -1.86 -0.97
CA ASP A 71 13.35 -3.22 -0.48
C ASP A 71 12.21 -3.96 -1.22
N SER A 72 11.40 -3.22 -1.97
CA SER A 72 10.35 -3.77 -2.82
C SER A 72 10.84 -4.40 -4.14
N LEU A 73 12.09 -4.16 -4.55
CA LEU A 73 12.62 -4.58 -5.85
C LEU A 73 12.88 -6.10 -5.92
N GLY A 74 12.56 -6.70 -7.07
CA GLY A 74 12.91 -8.10 -7.39
C GLY A 74 14.41 -8.37 -7.21
N GLY A 75 14.74 -9.39 -6.40
CA GLY A 75 16.11 -9.77 -6.05
C GLY A 75 16.63 -9.23 -4.71
N VAL A 76 15.97 -8.23 -4.11
CA VAL A 76 16.25 -7.73 -2.76
C VAL A 76 15.23 -8.31 -1.78
N LEU A 77 15.36 -9.61 -1.51
CA LEU A 77 14.84 -10.44 -0.40
C LEU A 77 13.48 -10.23 0.31
N GLU A 78 12.67 -9.18 0.12
CA GLU A 78 11.54 -8.95 1.03
C GLU A 78 10.15 -8.76 0.41
N ILE A 79 10.01 -8.33 -0.84
CA ILE A 79 8.66 -8.17 -1.45
C ILE A 79 8.55 -8.80 -2.83
N GLY A 80 9.62 -8.82 -3.62
CA GLY A 80 9.65 -9.45 -4.95
C GLY A 80 8.52 -8.95 -5.84
N LEU A 81 8.71 -7.75 -6.43
CA LEU A 81 8.04 -7.31 -7.66
C LEU A 81 8.61 -8.00 -8.90
#